data_AF-A0AAN5I4T9-F1
#
_entry.id   AF-A0AAN5I4T9-F1
#
_cell.length_a   1.000
_cell.length_b   1.000
_cell.length_c   1.000
_cell.angle_alpha   90.00
_cell.angle_beta   90.00
_cell.angle_gamma   90.00
#
_symmetry.space_group_name_H-M   'P 1'
#
loop_
_entity.id
_entity.type
_entity.pdbx_description
1 polymer ?
#
loop_
_entity_poly.entity_id
_entity_poly.type
_entity_poly.pdbx_seq_one_letter_code
_entity_poly.pdbx_strand_id
1 'polypeptide(L)'
;MRTFLLVALSVIVAHLASSSPVAAPSHEDVLAQLQSMQEQMDAMRAQLAEKKAVPSVAERFTQQKRMVAWQPMKRSGSSGVDIDRETLFRAIEARLMEVLAAGERLGISPEEILEHIRERNTRI
;
A
#
# COMPACT_ATOMS: atom_id res chain seq x y z
N MET A 1 -3.11 21.78 -30.81
CA MET A 1 -2.23 21.01 -29.90
C MET A 1 -1.07 21.85 -29.34
N ARG A 2 -0.33 22.64 -30.14
CA ARG A 2 0.81 23.45 -29.65
C ARG A 2 0.44 24.64 -28.76
N THR A 3 -0.70 25.29 -28.99
CA THR A 3 -1.18 26.43 -28.19
C THR A 3 -1.66 26.02 -26.80
N PHE A 4 -2.29 24.85 -26.67
CA PHE A 4 -2.71 24.29 -25.38
C PHE A 4 -1.53 23.93 -24.48
N LEU A 5 -0.41 23.48 -25.06
CA LEU A 5 0.82 23.19 -24.32
C LEU A 5 1.45 24.45 -23.71
N LEU A 6 1.38 25.59 -24.40
CA LEU A 6 1.93 26.85 -23.90
C LEU A 6 1.07 27.48 -22.80
N VAL A 7 -0.26 27.33 -22.87
CA VAL A 7 -1.18 27.73 -21.79
C VAL A 7 -1.04 26.82 -20.57
N ALA A 8 -0.85 25.51 -20.77
CA ALA A 8 -0.60 24.60 -19.66
C ALA A 8 0.72 24.90 -18.94
N LEU A 9 1.78 25.26 -19.68
CA LEU A 9 3.06 25.65 -19.11
C LEU A 9 3.01 26.97 -18.33
N SER A 10 2.24 27.97 -18.79
CA SER A 10 2.11 29.24 -18.05
C SER A 10 1.33 29.08 -16.74
N VAL A 11 0.33 28.19 -16.70
CA VAL A 11 -0.42 27.87 -15.46
C VAL A 11 0.48 27.18 -14.42
N ILE A 12 1.36 26.27 -14.86
CA ILE A 12 2.30 25.57 -13.96
C ILE A 12 3.36 26.53 -13.40
N VAL A 13 3.90 27.44 -14.23
CA VAL A 13 4.88 28.45 -13.78
C VAL A 13 4.23 29.46 -12.83
N ALA A 14 2.96 29.82 -13.03
CA ALA A 14 2.22 30.70 -12.12
C ALA A 14 1.95 30.05 -10.75
N HIS A 15 1.76 28.72 -10.68
CA HIS A 15 1.60 28.00 -9.41
C HIS A 15 2.91 27.77 -8.66
N LEU A 16 4.06 27.84 -9.34
CA LEU A 16 5.36 27.72 -8.68
C LEU A 16 5.84 29.05 -8.06
N ALA A 17 5.26 30.18 -8.45
CA ALA A 17 5.65 31.51 -7.99
C ALA A 17 4.97 31.95 -6.69
N SER A 18 3.94 31.25 -6.21
CA SER A 18 3.34 31.46 -4.89
C SER A 18 4.08 30.66 -3.81
N SER A 19 5.40 30.81 -3.72
CA SER A 19 6.14 30.43 -2.52
C SER A 19 6.01 31.56 -1.51
N SER A 20 4.87 31.57 -0.80
CA SER A 20 4.73 32.35 0.42
C SER A 20 5.81 31.88 1.40
N PRO A 21 6.49 32.78 2.14
CA PRO A 21 7.41 32.36 3.17
C PRO A 21 6.62 31.57 4.21
N VAL A 22 6.89 30.26 4.31
CA VAL A 22 6.42 29.44 5.43
C VAL A 22 7.18 29.94 6.65
N ALA A 23 6.65 31.00 7.26
CA ALA A 23 6.94 31.33 8.63
C ALA A 23 6.70 30.04 9.43
N ALA A 24 7.70 29.62 10.21
CA ALA A 24 7.55 28.50 11.11
C ALA A 24 6.26 28.72 11.93
N PRO A 25 5.34 27.73 11.98
CA PRO A 25 4.09 27.89 12.73
C PRO A 25 4.47 28.32 14.14
N SER A 26 3.95 29.47 14.55
CA SER A 26 4.27 30.02 15.85
C SER A 26 3.78 29.04 16.92
N HIS A 27 4.39 29.06 18.10
CA HIS A 27 3.96 28.20 19.21
C HIS A 27 2.44 28.34 19.49
N GLU A 28 1.88 29.53 19.25
CA GLU A 28 0.45 29.80 19.39
C GLU A 28 -0.40 29.07 18.32
N ASP A 29 0.07 28.99 17.07
CA ASP A 29 -0.62 28.26 16.00
C ASP A 29 -0.70 26.76 16.29
N VAL A 30 0.37 26.19 16.85
CA VAL A 30 0.42 24.77 17.25
C VAL A 30 -0.55 24.49 18.41
N LEU A 31 -0.66 25.40 19.38
CA LEU A 31 -1.62 25.28 20.48
C LEU A 31 -3.06 25.38 19.98
N ALA A 32 -3.35 26.33 19.08
CA ALA A 32 -4.68 26.45 18.47
C ALA A 32 -5.04 25.19 17.67
N GLN A 33 -4.08 24.59 16.96
CA GLN A 33 -4.29 23.34 16.24
C GLN A 33 -4.55 22.15 17.18
N LEU A 34 -3.83 22.06 18.30
CA LEU A 34 -4.10 21.03 19.32
C LEU A 34 -5.48 21.20 19.96
N GLN A 35 -5.88 22.44 20.27
CA GLN A 35 -7.20 22.72 20.84
C GLN A 35 -8.32 22.35 19.87
N SER A 36 -8.21 22.75 18.59
CA SER A 36 -9.20 22.38 17.57
C SER A 36 -9.28 20.87 17.33
N MET A 37 -8.14 20.15 17.35
CA MET A 37 -8.15 18.69 17.26
C MET A 37 -8.79 18.03 18.49
N GLN A 38 -8.57 18.58 19.68
CA GLN A 38 -9.18 18.08 20.90
C GLN A 38 -10.69 18.31 20.91
N GLU A 39 -11.16 19.48 20.47
CA GLU A 39 -12.58 19.75 20.28
C GLU A 39 -13.21 18.83 19.24
N GLN A 40 -12.52 18.50 18.14
CA GLN A 40 -13.00 17.50 17.18
C GLN A 40 -13.14 16.12 17.80
N MET A 41 -12.19 15.71 18.64
CA MET A 41 -12.24 14.44 19.36
C MET A 41 -13.40 14.40 20.36
N ASP A 42 -13.64 15.49 21.08
CA ASP A 42 -14.73 15.58 22.05
C ASP A 42 -16.09 15.69 21.36
N ALA A 43 -16.19 16.37 20.22
CA ALA A 43 -17.39 16.37 19.37
C ALA A 43 -17.69 14.97 18.79
N MET A 44 -16.68 14.23 18.33
CA MET A 44 -16.88 12.84 17.88
C MET A 44 -17.30 11.93 19.04
N ARG A 45 -16.73 12.10 20.23
CA ARG A 45 -17.14 11.37 21.44
C ARG A 45 -18.57 11.70 21.84
N ALA A 46 -18.98 12.96 21.77
CA ALA A 46 -20.34 13.38 22.04
C ALA A 46 -21.33 12.78 21.03
N GLN A 47 -21.00 12.77 19.73
CA GLN A 47 -21.80 12.11 18.71
C GLN A 47 -21.94 10.60 18.94
N LEU A 48 -20.88 9.93 19.41
CA LEU A 48 -20.92 8.51 19.77
C LEU A 48 -21.73 8.24 21.04
N ALA A 49 -21.69 9.16 22.00
CA ALA A 49 -22.49 9.09 23.23
C ALA A 49 -23.98 9.34 22.95
N GLU A 50 -24.32 10.28 22.09
CA GLU A 50 -25.69 10.58 21.67
C GLU A 50 -26.29 9.43 20.84
N LYS A 51 -25.48 8.80 19.98
CA LYS A 51 -25.90 7.60 19.22
C LYS A 51 -26.11 6.35 20.09
N LYS A 52 -25.74 6.40 21.38
CA LYS A 52 -25.99 5.35 22.38
C LYS A 52 -27.36 5.52 23.09
N ALA A 53 -28.06 6.64 22.89
CA ALA A 53 -29.38 6.90 23.47
C ALA A 53 -30.52 6.55 22.50
N VAL A 54 -30.61 5.28 22.12
CA VAL A 54 -31.80 4.66 21.50
C VAL A 54 -32.26 3.56 22.48
N PRO A 55 -33.57 3.41 22.75
CA PRO A 55 -34.05 2.85 24.01
C PRO A 55 -33.67 1.39 24.20
N SER A 56 -33.64 0.99 25.47
CA SER A 56 -33.26 -0.32 25.97
C SER A 56 -33.89 -1.49 25.19
N VAL A 57 -33.09 -2.10 24.33
CA VAL A 57 -33.37 -3.47 23.81
C VAL A 57 -33.02 -4.53 24.87
N ALA A 58 -32.66 -4.11 26.10
CA ALA A 58 -32.31 -4.99 27.21
C ALA A 58 -33.47 -5.90 27.66
N GLU A 59 -34.74 -5.57 27.37
CA GLU A 59 -35.89 -6.40 27.75
C GLU A 59 -36.31 -7.47 26.72
N ARG A 60 -35.65 -7.57 25.55
CA ARG A 60 -35.97 -8.59 24.53
C ARG A 60 -34.96 -9.74 24.42
N PHE A 61 -34.00 -9.83 25.34
CA PHE A 61 -32.97 -10.88 25.33
C PHE A 61 -33.20 -11.97 26.38
N THR A 62 -34.45 -12.38 26.59
CA THR A 62 -34.70 -13.66 27.25
C THR A 62 -34.24 -14.79 26.33
N GLN A 63 -33.10 -15.39 26.70
CA GLN A 63 -32.71 -16.76 26.36
C GLN A 63 -32.60 -17.14 24.88
N GLN A 64 -31.87 -16.37 24.08
CA GLN A 64 -31.17 -16.98 22.94
C GLN A 64 -29.68 -16.89 23.18
N LYS A 65 -29.14 -17.99 23.72
CA LYS A 65 -27.71 -18.29 23.77
C LYS A 65 -27.22 -18.29 22.32
N ARG A 66 -26.85 -17.12 21.80
CA ARG A 66 -26.30 -16.99 20.45
C ARG A 66 -25.03 -17.79 20.46
N MET A 67 -25.07 -18.97 19.85
CA MET A 67 -23.89 -19.79 19.61
C MET A 67 -22.94 -18.94 18.77
N VAL A 68 -21.98 -18.32 19.43
CA VAL A 68 -20.85 -17.70 18.75
C VAL A 68 -19.96 -18.86 18.31
N ALA A 69 -20.29 -19.42 17.15
CA ALA A 69 -19.37 -20.31 16.47
C ALA A 69 -18.16 -19.45 16.12
N TRP A 70 -16.99 -19.82 16.64
CA TRP A 70 -15.71 -19.30 16.18
C TRP A 70 -15.62 -19.60 14.69
N GLN A 71 -16.01 -18.64 13.85
CA GLN A 71 -15.81 -18.77 12.42
C GLN A 71 -14.31 -18.60 12.18
N PRO A 72 -13.63 -19.62 11.62
CA PRO A 72 -12.24 -19.44 11.24
C PRO A 72 -12.18 -18.28 10.24
N MET A 73 -11.37 -17.27 10.55
CA MET A 73 -11.12 -16.16 9.63
C MET A 73 -10.70 -16.76 8.29
N LYS A 74 -11.43 -16.40 7.23
CA LYS A 74 -10.95 -16.65 5.87
C LYS A 74 -9.64 -15.88 5.75
N ARG A 75 -8.52 -16.59 5.92
CA ARG A 75 -7.23 -16.10 5.44
C ARG A 75 -7.48 -15.77 3.98
N SER A 76 -7.33 -14.51 3.59
CA SER A 76 -7.26 -14.13 2.18
C SER A 76 -6.24 -15.08 1.57
N GLY A 77 -6.77 -16.10 0.88
CA GLY A 77 -6.03 -17.28 0.49
C GLY A 77 -4.90 -16.88 -0.45
N SER A 78 -3.80 -17.62 -0.34
CA SER A 78 -2.77 -18.00 -1.34
C SER A 78 -2.50 -17.16 -2.60
N SER A 79 -3.48 -16.46 -3.16
CA SER A 79 -3.40 -15.62 -4.35
C SER A 79 -2.27 -14.58 -4.30
N GLY A 80 -1.97 -13.99 -3.14
CA GLY A 80 -0.81 -13.09 -3.01
C GLY A 80 0.53 -13.81 -3.21
N VAL A 81 0.69 -15.01 -2.64
CA VAL A 81 1.89 -15.85 -2.80
C VAL A 81 2.00 -16.38 -4.22
N ASP A 82 0.88 -16.71 -4.86
CA ASP A 82 0.86 -17.18 -6.25
C ASP A 82 1.25 -16.06 -7.23
N ILE A 83 0.78 -14.82 -6.99
CA ILE A 83 1.19 -13.62 -7.76
C ILE A 83 2.68 -13.32 -7.55
N ASP A 84 3.17 -13.43 -6.32
CA ASP A 84 4.59 -13.23 -6.01
C ASP A 84 5.47 -14.31 -6.66
N ARG A 85 5.01 -15.56 -6.69
CA ARG A 85 5.72 -16.69 -7.30
C ARG A 85 5.80 -16.57 -8.83
N GLU A 86 4.70 -16.18 -9.49
CA GLU A 86 4.68 -15.92 -10.93
C GLU A 86 5.63 -14.76 -11.31
N THR A 87 5.63 -13.70 -10.50
CA THR A 87 6.54 -12.56 -10.69
C THR A 87 8.00 -12.99 -10.54
N LEU A 88 8.29 -13.84 -9.54
CA LEU A 88 9.61 -14.41 -9.32
C LEU A 88 10.05 -15.29 -10.50
N PHE A 89 9.18 -16.16 -11.02
CA PHE A 89 9.50 -16.99 -12.18
C PHE A 89 9.83 -16.15 -13.41
N ARG A 90 9.03 -15.11 -13.70
CA ARG A 90 9.31 -14.19 -14.81
C ARG A 90 10.65 -13.47 -14.66
N ALA A 91 10.98 -13.04 -13.44
CA ALA A 91 12.26 -12.41 -13.17
C ALA A 91 13.44 -13.39 -13.38
N ILE A 92 13.28 -14.66 -12.96
CA ILE A 92 14.28 -15.71 -13.16
C ILE A 92 14.45 -16.02 -14.65
N GLU A 93 13.36 -16.16 -15.40
CA GLU A 93 13.39 -16.41 -16.85
C GLU A 93 14.08 -15.28 -17.61
N ALA A 94 13.72 -14.03 -17.32
CA ALA A 94 14.37 -12.86 -17.93
C ALA A 94 15.88 -12.88 -17.67
N ARG A 95 16.28 -13.17 -16.43
CA ARG A 95 17.69 -13.23 -16.07
C ARG A 95 18.42 -14.40 -16.72
N LEU A 96 17.78 -15.57 -16.85
CA LEU A 96 18.35 -16.72 -17.57
C LEU A 96 18.58 -16.38 -19.04
N MET A 97 17.64 -15.72 -19.69
CA MET A 97 17.79 -15.27 -21.08
C MET A 97 18.99 -14.33 -21.26
N GLU A 98 19.18 -13.38 -20.34
CA GLU A 98 20.34 -12.49 -20.36
C GLU A 98 21.67 -13.25 -20.22
N VAL A 99 21.73 -14.22 -19.30
CA VAL A 99 22.94 -15.01 -19.05
C VAL A 99 23.27 -15.88 -20.27
N LEU A 100 22.27 -16.53 -20.87
CA LEU A 100 22.46 -17.33 -22.07
C LEU A 100 22.91 -16.48 -23.26
N ALA A 101 22.30 -15.31 -23.47
CA ALA A 101 22.72 -14.38 -24.51
C ALA A 101 24.15 -13.84 -24.28
N ALA A 102 24.54 -13.59 -23.04
CA ALA A 102 25.91 -13.21 -22.70
C ALA A 102 26.89 -14.37 -22.95
N GLY A 103 26.49 -15.60 -22.63
CA GLY A 103 27.24 -16.83 -22.89
C GLY A 103 27.49 -17.06 -24.38
N GLU A 104 26.46 -16.90 -25.21
CA GLU A 104 26.57 -17.00 -26.67
C GLU A 104 27.59 -16.00 -27.23
N ARG A 105 27.58 -14.75 -26.74
CA ARG A 105 28.56 -13.71 -27.12
C ARG A 105 29.99 -14.06 -26.73
N LEU A 106 30.17 -14.91 -25.72
CA LEU A 106 31.47 -15.40 -25.27
C LEU A 106 31.84 -16.73 -25.95
N GLY A 107 30.99 -17.28 -26.82
CA GLY A 107 31.19 -18.57 -27.49
C GLY A 107 30.96 -19.78 -26.60
N ILE A 108 30.31 -19.59 -25.45
CA ILE A 108 29.97 -20.66 -24.51
C ILE A 108 28.60 -21.24 -24.91
N SER A 109 28.50 -22.58 -24.95
CA SER A 109 27.24 -23.23 -25.30
C SER A 109 26.18 -23.04 -24.20
N PRO A 110 24.89 -22.88 -24.56
CA PRO A 110 23.80 -22.85 -23.58
C PRO A 110 23.79 -24.06 -22.64
N GLU A 111 24.11 -25.24 -23.17
CA GLU A 111 24.14 -26.52 -22.45
C GLU A 111 25.17 -26.52 -21.32
N GLU A 112 26.37 -26.02 -21.56
CA GLU A 112 27.45 -25.92 -20.57
C GLU A 112 27.07 -24.97 -19.42
N ILE A 113 26.40 -23.87 -19.73
CA ILE A 113 25.89 -22.91 -18.73
C ILE A 113 24.82 -23.56 -17.86
N LEU A 114 23.88 -24.27 -18.48
CA LEU A 114 22.80 -24.96 -17.76
C LEU A 114 23.33 -26.11 -16.91
N GLU A 115 24.34 -26.85 -17.40
CA GLU A 115 25.02 -27.89 -16.66
C GLU A 115 25.73 -27.31 -15.42
N HIS A 116 26.49 -26.23 -15.59
CA HIS A 116 27.16 -25.56 -14.47
C HIS A 116 26.16 -25.05 -13.41
N ILE A 117 25.04 -24.45 -13.84
CA ILE A 117 23.99 -24.01 -12.92
C ILE A 117 23.36 -25.20 -12.19
N ARG A 118 23.10 -26.31 -12.90
CA ARG A 118 22.54 -27.53 -12.32
C ARG A 118 23.48 -28.11 -11.26
N GLU A 119 24.76 -28.27 -11.56
CA GLU A 119 25.75 -28.76 -10.62
C GLU A 119 25.81 -27.89 -9.36
N ARG A 120 25.84 -26.57 -9.54
CA ARG A 120 25.86 -25.63 -8.41
C ARG A 120 24.63 -25.75 -7.52
N ASN A 121 23.45 -25.88 -8.12
CA ASN A 121 22.18 -26.00 -7.37
C ASN A 121 22.07 -27.34 -6.63
N THR A 122 22.71 -28.41 -7.11
CA THR A 122 22.74 -29.69 -6.39
C THR A 122 23.70 -29.74 -5.20
N ARG A 123 24.62 -28.77 -5.10
CA ARG A 123 25.61 -28.68 -4.00
C ARG A 123 25.16 -27.78 -2.84
N ILE A 124 24.01 -27.13 -2.97
CA ILE A 124 23.39 -26.28 -1.94
C ILE A 124 22.31 -27.11 -1.24
#